data_AF-A0A562JWC6-F1
#
_entry.id   AF-A0A562JWC6-F1
#
_cell.length_a   1.000
_cell.length_b   1.000
_cell.length_c   1.000
_cell.angle_alpha   90.00
_cell.angle_beta   90.00
_cell.angle_gamma   90.00
#
_symmetry.space_group_name_H-M   'P 1'
#
loop_
_entity.id
_entity.type
_entity.pdbx_description
1 polymer ?
#
loop_
_entity_poly.entity_id
_entity_poly.type
_entity_poly.pdbx_seq_one_letter_code
_entity_poly.pdbx_strand_id
1 'polypeptide(L)'
;MDLLMYNNSFANKEYMKKRVKETEYYILTTKLREGRYKLTILRNHSIINESYHNGLTAAKYSAFEWLISIDPSIFELNKVSMVHYKEDRPNGEPWVKDTNIELRKNFEAYFKNKITSQNARLPMSRESTQESKTWIFQGNPKIFDIDNYVNNHKIIWWSLRQEHYIDRIQKDDEVYLWRSDGAQKGTGGILAKCRVKSLPIKKIDDESFKAYWHTNDWENSYLVVELEVLDVRPEDGFISRITLLKHPVLNELLILRLRQQTNYLLPVEQAMALQKLWDSSKGSLQDVATLNAIGKLSNNDITDTEKEQIIKSRIGQSAFKNELLANEGKCTLCGVSDERFLIASHIKPWSQSNNQERLDVNNGLLLCPNHDALFDKGYISFDGDGIILVSESLDVATKVFLNINGTMNIDINERQQHYMEWHRVNIYKPR
;
A
#
# COMPACT_ATOMS: atom_id res chain seq x y z
N MET A 1 -13.38 -40.41 -26.59
CA MET A 1 -13.76 -40.57 -25.18
C MET A 1 -14.79 -41.66 -25.08
N ASP A 2 -14.34 -42.83 -24.69
CA ASP A 2 -15.20 -43.84 -24.05
C ASP A 2 -15.61 -43.34 -22.65
N LEU A 3 -16.91 -43.11 -22.47
CA LEU A 3 -17.50 -42.65 -21.21
C LEU A 3 -17.38 -43.68 -20.09
N LEU A 4 -17.42 -44.97 -20.42
CA LEU A 4 -17.33 -46.06 -19.45
C LEU A 4 -15.91 -46.13 -18.86
N MET A 5 -14.90 -46.05 -19.74
CA MET A 5 -13.49 -46.02 -19.31
C MET A 5 -13.17 -44.77 -18.49
N TYR A 6 -13.66 -43.60 -18.90
CA TYR A 6 -13.49 -42.37 -18.14
C TYR A 6 -14.12 -42.47 -16.74
N ASN A 7 -15.38 -42.89 -16.65
CA ASN A 7 -16.11 -42.97 -15.38
C ASN A 7 -15.45 -43.96 -14.41
N ASN A 8 -15.02 -45.13 -14.92
CA ASN A 8 -14.28 -46.11 -14.11
C ASN A 8 -12.94 -45.54 -13.60
N SER A 9 -12.18 -44.88 -14.47
CA SER A 9 -10.90 -44.26 -14.14
C SER A 9 -11.05 -43.10 -13.13
N PHE A 10 -12.10 -42.28 -13.30
CA PHE A 10 -12.44 -41.18 -12.39
C PHE A 10 -12.88 -41.70 -11.01
N ALA A 11 -13.75 -42.72 -10.97
CA ALA A 11 -14.21 -43.35 -9.73
C ALA A 11 -13.05 -43.97 -8.93
N ASN A 12 -12.09 -44.58 -9.63
CA ASN A 12 -10.86 -45.12 -9.03
C ASN A 12 -9.82 -44.05 -8.66
N LYS A 13 -10.16 -42.76 -8.78
CA LYS A 13 -9.28 -41.61 -8.51
C LYS A 13 -7.95 -41.71 -9.25
N GLU A 14 -7.91 -42.26 -10.46
CA GLU A 14 -6.66 -42.46 -11.19
C GLU A 14 -5.97 -41.15 -11.57
N TYR A 15 -6.73 -40.05 -11.59
CA TYR A 15 -6.17 -38.70 -11.66
C TYR A 15 -5.20 -38.41 -10.51
N MET A 16 -5.13 -39.22 -9.45
CA MET A 16 -4.17 -39.15 -8.34
C MET A 16 -2.98 -40.10 -8.42
N LYS A 17 -2.96 -41.08 -9.34
CA LYS A 17 -1.91 -42.10 -9.38
C LYS A 17 -0.52 -41.43 -9.47
N LYS A 18 0.44 -41.91 -8.65
CA LYS A 18 1.81 -41.38 -8.43
C LYS A 18 1.96 -40.10 -7.59
N ARG A 19 1.00 -39.80 -6.68
CA ARG A 19 1.07 -38.60 -5.81
C ARG A 19 1.38 -38.95 -4.35
N VAL A 20 2.32 -38.21 -3.74
CA VAL A 20 2.70 -38.33 -2.33
C VAL A 20 1.86 -37.41 -1.42
N LYS A 21 1.24 -36.34 -1.96
CA LYS A 21 0.48 -35.34 -1.20
C LYS A 21 -0.80 -34.93 -1.92
N GLU A 22 -1.90 -34.92 -1.17
CA GLU A 22 -3.24 -34.52 -1.64
C GLU A 22 -3.34 -32.99 -1.77
N THR A 23 -4.07 -32.52 -2.79
CA THR A 23 -4.38 -31.10 -2.99
C THR A 23 -5.87 -30.85 -2.81
N GLU A 24 -6.23 -29.71 -2.22
CA GLU A 24 -7.62 -29.35 -1.89
C GLU A 24 -8.50 -29.24 -3.15
N TYR A 25 -7.97 -28.67 -4.23
CA TYR A 25 -8.68 -28.44 -5.48
C TYR A 25 -8.05 -29.18 -6.67
N TYR A 26 -8.90 -29.71 -7.55
CA TYR A 26 -8.48 -30.29 -8.83
C TYR A 26 -9.22 -29.64 -9.99
N ILE A 27 -8.46 -29.17 -10.99
CA ILE A 27 -8.96 -28.76 -12.30
C ILE A 27 -8.76 -29.93 -13.24
N LEU A 28 -9.82 -30.61 -13.64
CA LEU A 28 -9.76 -31.72 -14.58
C LEU A 28 -10.28 -31.26 -15.94
N THR A 29 -9.47 -31.43 -16.99
CA THR A 29 -9.96 -31.24 -18.35
C THR A 29 -9.91 -32.54 -19.12
N THR A 30 -11.01 -32.88 -19.77
CA THR A 30 -11.18 -34.15 -20.49
C THR A 30 -11.43 -33.86 -21.96
N LYS A 31 -10.55 -34.36 -22.84
CA LYS A 31 -10.70 -34.15 -24.28
C LYS A 31 -11.84 -35.01 -24.83
N LEU A 32 -12.83 -34.36 -25.43
CA LEU A 32 -13.94 -34.98 -26.14
C LEU A 32 -13.66 -35.01 -27.66
N ARG A 33 -14.62 -35.52 -28.45
CA ARG A 33 -14.56 -35.48 -29.92
C ARG A 33 -14.60 -34.02 -30.41
N GLU A 34 -14.06 -33.78 -31.61
CA GLU A 34 -14.14 -32.49 -32.31
C GLU A 34 -13.51 -31.29 -31.57
N GLY A 35 -12.50 -31.53 -30.73
CA GLY A 35 -11.78 -30.45 -30.04
C GLY A 35 -12.53 -29.83 -28.87
N ARG A 36 -13.66 -30.42 -28.46
CA ARG A 36 -14.38 -30.05 -27.24
C ARG A 36 -13.69 -30.59 -25.99
N TYR A 37 -13.85 -29.88 -24.88
CA TYR A 37 -13.33 -30.28 -23.57
C TYR A 37 -14.43 -30.21 -22.52
N LYS A 38 -14.50 -31.24 -21.66
CA LYS A 38 -15.24 -31.19 -20.40
C LYS A 38 -14.31 -30.67 -19.31
N LEU A 39 -14.73 -29.64 -18.59
CA LEU A 39 -14.11 -29.14 -17.38
C LEU A 39 -14.85 -29.71 -16.17
N THR A 40 -14.13 -30.29 -15.23
CA THR A 40 -14.66 -30.72 -13.93
C THR A 40 -13.76 -30.14 -12.83
N ILE A 41 -14.34 -29.38 -11.92
CA ILE A 41 -13.64 -28.82 -10.76
C ILE A 41 -14.04 -29.63 -9.54
N LEU A 42 -13.03 -30.10 -8.80
CA LEU A 42 -13.22 -30.83 -7.55
C LEU A 42 -12.71 -30.01 -6.36
N ARG A 43 -13.37 -30.14 -5.21
CA ARG A 43 -12.81 -29.81 -3.90
C ARG A 43 -12.92 -31.04 -3.00
N ASN A 44 -11.82 -31.44 -2.38
CA ASN A 44 -11.76 -32.64 -1.53
C ASN A 44 -12.39 -33.88 -2.21
N HIS A 45 -12.09 -34.06 -3.51
CA HIS A 45 -12.63 -35.11 -4.37
C HIS A 45 -14.13 -35.05 -4.72
N SER A 46 -14.88 -34.08 -4.21
CA SER A 46 -16.27 -33.83 -4.59
C SER A 46 -16.36 -32.87 -5.77
N ILE A 47 -17.22 -33.15 -6.74
CA ILE A 47 -17.49 -32.26 -7.86
C ILE A 47 -18.20 -31.02 -7.35
N ILE A 48 -17.66 -29.85 -7.68
CA ILE A 48 -18.23 -28.55 -7.31
C ILE A 48 -18.61 -27.70 -8.54
N ASN A 49 -18.06 -28.03 -9.71
CA ASN A 49 -18.46 -27.43 -10.98
C ASN A 49 -18.18 -28.38 -12.15
N GLU A 50 -19.09 -28.41 -13.13
CA GLU A 50 -18.82 -28.98 -14.44
C GLU A 50 -19.28 -28.05 -15.57
N SER A 51 -18.50 -27.98 -16.64
CA SER A 51 -18.85 -27.20 -17.83
C SER A 51 -18.19 -27.76 -19.10
N TYR A 52 -18.62 -27.27 -20.26
CA TYR A 52 -18.13 -27.73 -21.56
C TYR A 52 -17.63 -26.54 -22.38
N HIS A 53 -16.47 -26.71 -23.02
CA HIS A 53 -15.76 -25.65 -23.71
C HIS A 53 -15.23 -26.09 -25.07
N ASN A 54 -15.17 -25.17 -26.02
CA ASN A 54 -14.53 -25.36 -27.31
C ASN A 54 -13.06 -25.01 -27.18
N GLY A 55 -12.20 -26.03 -27.10
CA GLY A 55 -10.76 -25.87 -26.90
C GLY A 55 -10.30 -25.89 -25.44
N LEU A 56 -9.05 -26.35 -25.26
CA LEU A 56 -8.44 -26.54 -23.94
C LEU A 56 -8.22 -25.22 -23.21
N THR A 57 -7.81 -24.16 -23.93
CA THR A 57 -7.54 -22.84 -23.34
C THR A 57 -8.80 -22.24 -22.72
N ALA A 58 -9.94 -22.33 -23.41
CA ALA A 58 -11.23 -21.85 -22.88
C ALA A 58 -11.63 -22.60 -21.60
N ALA A 59 -11.46 -23.93 -21.59
CA ALA A 59 -11.70 -24.74 -20.39
C ALA A 59 -10.79 -24.33 -19.21
N LYS A 60 -9.48 -24.10 -19.47
CA LYS A 60 -8.54 -23.64 -18.45
C LYS A 60 -8.95 -22.28 -17.87
N TYR A 61 -9.32 -21.33 -18.73
CA TYR A 61 -9.66 -19.97 -18.31
C TYR A 61 -10.96 -19.90 -17.53
N SER A 62 -11.97 -20.67 -17.95
CA SER A 62 -13.22 -20.80 -17.20
C SER A 62 -12.99 -21.39 -15.81
N ALA A 63 -12.06 -22.35 -15.67
CA ALA A 63 -11.68 -22.89 -14.37
C ALA A 63 -11.03 -21.83 -13.46
N PHE A 64 -10.15 -21.00 -14.03
CA PHE A 64 -9.51 -19.91 -13.29
C PHE A 64 -10.53 -18.86 -12.85
N GLU A 65 -11.41 -18.41 -13.75
CA GLU A 65 -12.49 -17.48 -13.44
C GLU A 65 -13.35 -17.97 -12.28
N TRP A 66 -13.77 -19.23 -12.35
CA TRP A 66 -14.64 -19.80 -11.33
C TRP A 66 -13.93 -19.94 -9.98
N LEU A 67 -12.69 -20.43 -9.96
CA LEU A 67 -11.93 -20.57 -8.69
C LEU A 67 -11.62 -19.21 -8.07
N ILE A 68 -11.25 -18.20 -8.87
CA ILE A 68 -11.04 -16.82 -8.39
C ILE A 68 -12.33 -16.26 -7.78
N SER A 69 -13.49 -16.53 -8.38
CA SER A 69 -14.78 -16.04 -7.87
C SER A 69 -15.16 -16.58 -6.49
N ILE A 70 -14.55 -17.69 -6.07
CA ILE A 70 -14.82 -18.34 -4.78
C ILE A 70 -13.80 -17.92 -3.73
N ASP A 71 -12.53 -17.99 -4.08
CA ASP A 71 -11.45 -17.55 -3.20
C ASP A 71 -10.21 -17.19 -4.06
N PRO A 72 -9.91 -15.89 -4.21
CA PRO A 72 -8.76 -15.42 -4.98
C PRO A 72 -7.41 -15.97 -4.50
N SER A 73 -7.29 -16.44 -3.25
CA SER A 73 -6.05 -16.97 -2.66
C SER A 73 -5.79 -18.45 -2.98
N ILE A 74 -6.71 -19.13 -3.68
CA ILE A 74 -6.62 -20.56 -4.02
C ILE A 74 -5.32 -20.92 -4.75
N PHE A 75 -4.75 -19.99 -5.53
CA PHE A 75 -3.52 -20.21 -6.31
C PHE A 75 -2.22 -19.85 -5.55
N GLU A 76 -2.30 -19.30 -4.32
CA GLU A 76 -1.13 -18.81 -3.57
C GLU A 76 -0.43 -19.88 -2.70
N LEU A 77 -0.96 -21.10 -2.64
CA LEU A 77 -0.32 -22.26 -2.02
C LEU A 77 -0.56 -23.45 -2.93
N ASN A 78 0.21 -24.54 -2.81
CA ASN A 78 0.12 -25.77 -3.65
C ASN A 78 -1.23 -26.55 -3.48
N LYS A 79 -2.35 -25.84 -3.42
CA LYS A 79 -3.71 -26.33 -3.16
C LYS A 79 -4.46 -26.71 -4.43
N VAL A 80 -3.99 -26.27 -5.61
CA VAL A 80 -4.61 -26.59 -6.91
C VAL A 80 -3.71 -27.52 -7.71
N SER A 81 -4.30 -28.57 -8.28
CA SER A 81 -3.66 -29.38 -9.31
C SER A 81 -4.48 -29.35 -10.59
N MET A 82 -3.83 -29.15 -11.74
CA MET A 82 -4.47 -29.25 -13.05
C MET A 82 -4.08 -30.57 -13.73
N VAL A 83 -5.08 -31.31 -14.21
CA VAL A 83 -4.91 -32.66 -14.75
C VAL A 83 -5.72 -32.81 -16.03
N HIS A 84 -5.10 -33.44 -17.02
CA HIS A 84 -5.63 -33.56 -18.37
C HIS A 84 -5.85 -35.04 -18.71
N TYR A 85 -7.10 -35.42 -18.95
CA TYR A 85 -7.46 -36.74 -19.46
C TYR A 85 -7.43 -36.76 -20.99
N LYS A 86 -6.68 -37.71 -21.55
CA LYS A 86 -6.65 -38.03 -22.97
C LYS A 86 -6.53 -39.54 -23.14
N GLU A 87 -7.45 -40.14 -23.88
CA GLU A 87 -7.57 -41.60 -24.04
C GLU A 87 -6.42 -42.18 -24.89
N ASP A 88 -6.01 -41.49 -25.94
CA ASP A 88 -5.03 -41.90 -26.95
C ASP A 88 -3.60 -41.41 -26.66
N ARG A 89 -3.10 -41.52 -25.42
CA ARG A 89 -1.71 -41.09 -25.13
C ARG A 89 -0.69 -42.16 -25.52
N PRO A 90 0.42 -41.79 -26.19
CA PRO A 90 1.49 -42.72 -26.57
C PRO A 90 2.12 -43.46 -25.38
N ASN A 91 2.10 -42.84 -24.20
CA ASN A 91 2.76 -43.33 -22.99
C ASN A 91 1.85 -44.23 -22.12
N GLY A 92 0.65 -44.58 -22.58
CA GLY A 92 -0.29 -45.46 -21.88
C GLY A 92 -1.02 -44.86 -20.67
N GLU A 93 -0.56 -43.74 -20.09
CA GLU A 93 -1.23 -43.08 -18.97
C GLU A 93 -2.24 -42.02 -19.43
N PRO A 94 -3.55 -42.19 -19.18
CA PRO A 94 -4.55 -41.29 -19.72
C PRO A 94 -4.63 -39.94 -18.98
N TRP A 95 -4.33 -39.93 -17.68
CA TRP A 95 -4.26 -38.72 -16.85
C TRP A 95 -2.84 -38.18 -16.79
N VAL A 96 -2.64 -36.93 -17.22
CA VAL A 96 -1.35 -36.24 -17.08
C VAL A 96 -1.56 -34.93 -16.36
N LYS A 97 -0.76 -34.70 -15.33
CA LYS A 97 -0.77 -33.48 -14.53
C LYS A 97 0.12 -32.42 -15.19
N ASP A 98 -0.38 -31.19 -15.28
CA ASP A 98 0.46 -30.03 -15.58
C ASP A 98 1.38 -29.78 -14.38
N THR A 99 2.64 -29.50 -14.65
CA THR A 99 3.58 -29.07 -13.61
C THR A 99 3.07 -27.79 -12.94
N ASN A 100 3.48 -27.54 -11.70
CA ASN A 100 3.13 -26.28 -11.03
C ASN A 100 3.62 -25.05 -11.82
N ILE A 101 4.70 -25.19 -12.59
CA ILE A 101 5.23 -24.16 -13.50
C ILE A 101 4.25 -23.91 -14.66
N GLU A 102 3.76 -24.97 -15.32
CA GLU A 102 2.77 -24.86 -16.40
C GLU A 102 1.43 -24.32 -15.92
N LEU A 103 0.97 -24.72 -14.74
CA LEU A 103 -0.23 -24.17 -14.12
C LEU A 103 -0.09 -22.66 -13.91
N ARG A 104 1.03 -22.19 -13.35
CA ARG A 104 1.33 -20.76 -13.17
C ARG A 104 1.37 -20.01 -14.50
N LYS A 105 2.08 -20.55 -15.50
CA LYS A 105 2.17 -19.96 -16.84
C LYS A 105 0.79 -19.81 -17.50
N ASN A 106 -0.08 -20.82 -17.36
CA ASN A 106 -1.43 -20.79 -17.89
C ASN A 106 -2.31 -19.75 -17.16
N PHE A 107 -2.14 -19.61 -15.84
CA PHE A 107 -2.83 -18.62 -15.02
C PHE A 107 -2.41 -17.19 -15.39
N GLU A 108 -1.12 -16.93 -15.56
CA GLU A 108 -0.59 -15.64 -16.02
C GLU A 108 -1.12 -15.28 -17.42
N ALA A 109 -1.17 -16.25 -18.34
CA ALA A 109 -1.70 -16.06 -19.68
C ALA A 109 -3.20 -15.68 -19.67
N TYR A 110 -3.98 -16.25 -18.74
CA TYR A 110 -5.39 -15.88 -18.55
C TYR A 110 -5.56 -14.40 -18.20
N PHE A 111 -4.80 -13.87 -17.23
CA PHE A 111 -4.86 -12.44 -16.90
C PHE A 111 -4.44 -11.55 -18.08
N LYS A 112 -3.40 -11.95 -18.82
CA LYS A 112 -2.95 -11.21 -20.01
C LYS A 112 -4.06 -11.11 -21.08
N ASN A 113 -4.79 -12.21 -21.32
CA ASN A 113 -5.88 -12.24 -22.29
C ASN A 113 -7.13 -11.48 -21.83
N LYS A 114 -7.44 -11.48 -20.52
CA LYS A 114 -8.56 -10.70 -19.97
C LYS A 114 -8.35 -9.19 -20.12
N ILE A 115 -7.12 -8.73 -19.92
CA ILE A 115 -6.72 -7.32 -20.14
C ILE A 115 -6.84 -6.95 -21.63
N THR A 116 -6.43 -7.86 -22.53
CA THR A 116 -6.45 -7.60 -23.98
C THR A 116 -7.88 -7.56 -24.54
N SER A 117 -8.79 -8.37 -23.99
CA SER A 117 -10.20 -8.44 -24.43
C SER A 117 -11.07 -7.29 -23.90
N GLN A 118 -10.72 -6.67 -22.77
CA GLN A 118 -11.38 -5.44 -22.30
C GLN A 118 -11.00 -4.21 -23.15
N ASN A 119 -9.79 -4.18 -23.71
CA ASN A 119 -9.31 -3.11 -24.58
C ASN A 119 -9.82 -3.21 -26.04
N ALA A 120 -10.52 -4.28 -26.42
CA ALA A 120 -10.96 -4.55 -27.79
C ALA A 120 -12.31 -3.90 -28.19
N ARG A 121 -12.91 -3.03 -27.35
CA ARG A 121 -14.20 -2.37 -27.64
C ARG A 121 -14.13 -0.90 -28.05
N LEU A 122 -12.95 -0.36 -28.35
CA LEU A 122 -12.82 1.00 -28.86
C LEU A 122 -12.09 0.98 -30.22
N PRO A 123 -12.60 1.71 -31.24
CA PRO A 123 -11.97 1.73 -32.55
C PRO A 123 -10.63 2.48 -32.47
N MET A 124 -9.64 1.92 -33.17
CA MET A 124 -8.31 2.48 -33.34
C MET A 124 -8.34 3.93 -33.86
N SER A 125 -7.83 4.86 -33.07
CA SER A 125 -7.09 6.03 -33.57
C SER A 125 -5.63 5.88 -33.15
N ARG A 126 -4.75 5.86 -34.16
CA ARG A 126 -3.29 5.79 -33.99
C ARG A 126 -2.79 7.08 -33.36
N GLU A 127 -2.39 7.00 -32.10
CA GLU A 127 -1.25 7.72 -31.50
C GLU A 127 -0.89 6.96 -30.23
N SER A 128 0.24 6.26 -30.24
CA SER A 128 0.66 5.36 -29.17
C SER A 128 1.25 6.14 -28.00
N THR A 129 0.42 6.57 -27.06
CA THR A 129 0.87 6.82 -25.69
C THR A 129 0.87 5.47 -24.97
N GLN A 130 2.04 4.89 -24.76
CA GLN A 130 2.23 3.73 -23.91
C GLN A 130 1.68 4.07 -22.51
N GLU A 131 0.55 3.50 -22.09
CA GLU A 131 0.03 3.71 -20.73
C GLU A 131 1.08 3.24 -19.71
N SER A 132 1.54 4.17 -18.86
CA SER A 132 2.49 3.91 -17.79
C SER A 132 1.91 2.91 -16.78
N LYS A 133 2.67 1.89 -16.40
CA LYS A 133 2.22 0.92 -15.38
C LYS A 133 2.45 1.47 -13.98
N THR A 134 1.67 0.97 -13.02
CA THR A 134 1.82 1.30 -11.60
C THR A 134 2.30 0.07 -10.81
N TRP A 135 3.28 0.28 -9.95
CA TRP A 135 3.92 -0.75 -9.14
C TRP A 135 3.88 -0.41 -7.65
N ILE A 136 3.95 -1.42 -6.79
CA ILE A 136 4.37 -1.25 -5.40
C ILE A 136 5.69 -1.98 -5.19
N PHE A 137 6.70 -1.28 -4.67
CA PHE A 137 7.98 -1.87 -4.28
C PHE A 137 8.14 -1.86 -2.77
N GLN A 138 8.52 -3.00 -2.19
CA GLN A 138 8.63 -3.20 -0.75
C GLN A 138 10.07 -3.11 -0.26
N GLY A 139 10.28 -2.36 0.82
CA GLY A 139 11.52 -2.36 1.62
C GLY A 139 11.29 -2.85 3.04
N ASN A 140 12.30 -3.48 3.62
CA ASN A 140 12.28 -3.96 5.00
C ASN A 140 13.19 -3.08 5.87
N PRO A 141 12.62 -2.27 6.80
CA PRO A 141 13.40 -1.37 7.63
C PRO A 141 14.37 -2.08 8.60
N LYS A 142 14.25 -3.41 8.78
CA LYS A 142 15.26 -4.20 9.52
C LYS A 142 16.53 -4.44 8.73
N ILE A 143 16.45 -4.37 7.41
CA ILE A 143 17.54 -4.70 6.47
C ILE A 143 18.10 -3.42 5.85
N PHE A 144 17.24 -2.45 5.61
CA PHE A 144 17.55 -1.24 4.88
C PHE A 144 16.77 -0.05 5.44
N ASP A 145 17.46 1.02 5.78
CA ASP A 145 16.88 2.29 6.27
C ASP A 145 16.15 3.04 5.15
N ILE A 146 15.00 2.49 4.78
CA ILE A 146 14.14 3.01 3.72
C ILE A 146 13.70 4.43 4.01
N ASP A 147 13.37 4.75 5.27
CA ASP A 147 12.82 6.04 5.66
C ASP A 147 13.82 7.16 5.39
N ASN A 148 15.06 7.04 5.88
CA ASN A 148 16.08 8.04 5.62
C ASN A 148 16.51 8.03 4.14
N TYR A 149 16.57 6.86 3.51
CA TYR A 149 17.01 6.76 2.12
C TYR A 149 16.11 7.55 1.16
N VAL A 150 14.79 7.36 1.26
CA VAL A 150 13.83 8.05 0.38
C VAL A 150 13.67 9.53 0.75
N ASN A 151 13.89 9.90 2.01
CA ASN A 151 13.84 11.29 2.46
C ASN A 151 15.04 12.10 1.97
N ASN A 152 16.22 11.49 1.90
CA ASN A 152 17.47 12.19 1.64
C ASN A 152 17.88 12.19 0.17
N HIS A 153 17.17 11.46 -0.70
CA HIS A 153 17.55 11.31 -2.10
C HIS A 153 16.40 11.56 -3.06
N LYS A 154 16.67 12.42 -4.06
CA LYS A 154 15.77 12.61 -5.20
C LYS A 154 15.82 11.44 -6.17
N ILE A 155 16.98 10.79 -6.29
CA ILE A 155 17.19 9.62 -7.14
C ILE A 155 17.66 8.47 -6.26
N ILE A 156 16.97 7.34 -6.34
CA ILE A 156 17.26 6.15 -5.54
C ILE A 156 17.41 4.92 -6.42
N TRP A 157 18.18 3.94 -5.95
CA TRP A 157 18.34 2.65 -6.59
C TRP A 157 17.52 1.61 -5.86
N TRP A 158 16.67 0.88 -6.58
CA TRP A 158 15.81 -0.14 -5.99
C TRP A 158 16.10 -1.53 -6.55
N SER A 159 16.31 -2.50 -5.67
CA SER A 159 16.58 -3.89 -6.06
C SER A 159 15.33 -4.56 -6.64
N LEU A 160 15.51 -5.33 -7.72
CA LEU A 160 14.49 -6.17 -8.32
C LEU A 160 14.83 -7.63 -8.04
N ARG A 161 14.00 -8.30 -7.23
CA ARG A 161 14.23 -9.71 -6.85
C ARG A 161 13.32 -10.70 -7.58
N GLN A 162 12.36 -10.23 -8.37
CA GLN A 162 11.44 -11.07 -9.14
C GLN A 162 11.76 -11.01 -10.63
N GLU A 163 12.40 -12.06 -11.14
CA GLU A 163 12.91 -12.08 -12.52
C GLU A 163 11.80 -11.93 -13.58
N HIS A 164 10.60 -12.46 -13.31
CA HIS A 164 9.47 -12.41 -14.24
C HIS A 164 8.86 -11.01 -14.44
N TYR A 165 9.22 -10.03 -13.61
CA TYR A 165 8.77 -8.63 -13.76
C TYR A 165 9.79 -7.71 -14.43
N ILE A 166 11.03 -8.17 -14.63
CA ILE A 166 12.12 -7.37 -15.22
C ILE A 166 11.69 -6.78 -16.57
N ASP A 167 11.21 -7.62 -17.48
CA ASP A 167 10.83 -7.22 -18.85
C ASP A 167 9.56 -6.36 -18.90
N ARG A 168 8.87 -6.17 -17.77
CA ARG A 168 7.62 -5.43 -17.69
C ARG A 168 7.82 -4.01 -17.18
N ILE A 169 8.92 -3.71 -16.49
CA ILE A 169 9.26 -2.38 -15.98
C ILE A 169 9.70 -1.50 -17.15
N GLN A 170 9.08 -0.34 -17.27
CA GLN A 170 9.38 0.65 -18.30
C GLN A 170 9.73 1.99 -17.68
N LYS A 171 10.47 2.83 -18.43
CA LYS A 171 10.67 4.22 -18.04
C LYS A 171 9.32 4.91 -17.89
N ASP A 172 9.26 5.83 -16.92
CA ASP A 172 8.07 6.58 -16.55
C ASP A 172 6.93 5.77 -15.90
N ASP A 173 7.12 4.46 -15.67
CA ASP A 173 6.24 3.69 -14.79
C ASP A 173 6.19 4.34 -13.39
N GLU A 174 5.01 4.33 -12.79
CA GLU A 174 4.75 4.85 -11.47
C GLU A 174 5.05 3.78 -10.41
N VAL A 175 5.69 4.17 -9.32
CA VAL A 175 6.06 3.24 -8.24
C VAL A 175 5.66 3.82 -6.90
N TYR A 176 4.92 3.05 -6.12
CA TYR A 176 4.65 3.34 -4.72
C TYR A 176 5.61 2.53 -3.83
N LEU A 177 6.37 3.19 -2.97
CA LEU A 177 7.24 2.49 -2.03
C LEU A 177 6.48 2.12 -0.77
N TRP A 178 6.57 0.85 -0.41
CA TRP A 178 6.01 0.26 0.78
C TRP A 178 7.13 -0.04 1.79
N ARG A 179 7.01 0.50 3.00
CA ARG A 179 7.79 0.06 4.15
C ARG A 179 7.01 -1.04 4.86
N SER A 180 7.62 -2.20 5.06
CA SER A 180 7.04 -3.26 5.91
C SER A 180 7.15 -2.89 7.41
N ASP A 181 6.33 -3.52 8.25
CA ASP A 181 6.27 -3.24 9.71
C ASP A 181 7.62 -3.37 10.45
N GLY A 182 8.61 -4.06 9.87
CA GLY A 182 9.93 -4.23 10.51
C GLY A 182 9.84 -4.85 11.90
N ALA A 183 10.25 -4.07 12.92
CA ALA A 183 10.21 -4.44 14.33
C ALA A 183 8.92 -4.01 15.05
N GLN A 184 8.15 -3.08 14.47
CA GLN A 184 6.97 -2.48 15.11
C GLN A 184 5.71 -2.77 14.27
N LYS A 185 4.88 -3.70 14.75
CA LYS A 185 3.63 -4.08 14.07
C LYS A 185 2.73 -2.86 13.85
N GLY A 186 2.17 -2.73 12.65
CA GLY A 186 1.25 -1.64 12.30
C GLY A 186 1.92 -0.39 11.71
N THR A 187 3.25 -0.34 11.67
CA THR A 187 4.00 0.78 11.06
C THR A 187 4.18 0.64 9.54
N GLY A 188 3.77 -0.49 8.95
CA GLY A 188 3.92 -0.72 7.52
C GLY A 188 2.85 -0.04 6.69
N GLY A 189 3.23 0.37 5.48
CA GLY A 189 2.36 1.06 4.54
C GLY A 189 3.14 1.76 3.44
N ILE A 190 2.43 2.56 2.65
CA ILE A 190 2.99 3.24 1.48
C ILE A 190 3.47 4.63 1.90
N LEU A 191 4.78 4.84 1.84
CA LEU A 191 5.42 6.09 2.29
C LEU A 191 5.95 6.96 1.15
N ALA A 192 6.08 6.46 -0.08
CA ALA A 192 6.59 7.29 -1.16
C ALA A 192 5.93 6.95 -2.49
N LYS A 193 5.94 7.95 -3.36
CA LYS A 193 5.59 7.85 -4.76
C LYS A 193 6.81 8.25 -5.58
N CYS A 194 7.12 7.43 -6.56
CA CYS A 194 8.31 7.51 -7.39
C CYS A 194 7.96 7.27 -8.87
N ARG A 195 8.93 7.54 -9.74
CA ARG A 195 8.88 7.27 -11.18
C ARG A 195 10.12 6.51 -11.62
N VAL A 196 9.97 5.52 -12.48
CA VAL A 196 11.10 4.78 -13.05
C VAL A 196 11.90 5.64 -14.03
N LYS A 197 13.20 5.78 -13.81
CA LYS A 197 14.14 6.55 -14.66
C LYS A 197 14.99 5.68 -15.58
N SER A 198 15.32 4.48 -15.14
CA SER A 198 16.13 3.53 -15.91
C SER A 198 15.34 2.25 -16.24
N LEU A 199 15.80 1.51 -17.25
CA LEU A 199 15.45 0.09 -17.34
C LEU A 199 16.24 -0.68 -16.26
N PRO A 200 15.82 -1.92 -15.93
CA PRO A 200 16.60 -2.78 -15.04
C PRO A 200 18.04 -2.96 -15.56
N ILE A 201 19.02 -2.63 -14.72
CA ILE A 201 20.45 -2.81 -15.01
C ILE A 201 21.10 -3.64 -13.92
N LYS A 202 22.23 -4.29 -14.23
CA LYS A 202 23.06 -4.91 -13.19
C LYS A 202 23.59 -3.82 -12.28
N LYS A 203 23.52 -4.07 -10.97
CA LYS A 203 24.05 -3.18 -9.96
C LYS A 203 25.49 -2.78 -10.29
N ILE A 204 25.74 -1.47 -10.30
CA ILE A 204 27.07 -0.88 -10.35
C ILE A 204 27.50 -0.71 -8.89
N ASP A 205 28.72 -1.11 -8.54
CA ASP A 205 29.25 -0.90 -7.18
C ASP A 205 29.40 0.60 -6.94
N ASP A 206 28.50 1.13 -6.12
CA ASP A 206 28.53 2.50 -5.63
C ASP A 206 28.38 2.44 -4.10
N GLU A 207 29.42 2.88 -3.41
CA GLU A 207 29.51 2.80 -1.94
C GLU A 207 28.55 3.78 -1.25
N SER A 208 27.99 4.76 -1.97
CA SER A 208 27.18 5.84 -1.40
C SER A 208 25.90 5.36 -0.70
N PHE A 209 25.28 4.26 -1.15
CA PHE A 209 24.08 3.71 -0.51
C PHE A 209 24.38 2.68 0.60
N LYS A 210 25.65 2.29 0.81
CA LYS A 210 26.05 1.33 1.86
C LYS A 210 25.65 1.80 3.25
N ALA A 211 25.66 3.12 3.48
CA ALA A 211 25.28 3.73 4.76
C ALA A 211 23.83 3.41 5.20
N TYR A 212 22.95 3.03 4.27
CA TYR A 212 21.55 2.73 4.55
C TYR A 212 21.28 1.23 4.77
N TRP A 213 22.27 0.36 4.54
CA TRP A 213 22.11 -1.08 4.77
C TRP A 213 22.49 -1.44 6.20
N HIS A 214 21.61 -2.18 6.89
CA HIS A 214 21.89 -2.75 8.21
C HIS A 214 22.50 -4.16 8.11
N THR A 215 22.44 -4.79 6.93
CA THR A 215 23.03 -6.11 6.65
C THR A 215 23.97 -6.06 5.46
N ASN A 216 24.78 -7.10 5.26
CA ASN A 216 25.67 -7.24 4.10
C ASN A 216 24.92 -7.65 2.81
N ASP A 217 23.59 -7.57 2.78
CA ASP A 217 22.78 -7.87 1.60
C ASP A 217 23.14 -6.97 0.39
N TRP A 218 23.79 -5.82 0.64
CA TRP A 218 24.33 -4.96 -0.40
C TRP A 218 25.40 -5.65 -1.26
N GLU A 219 26.06 -6.72 -0.81
CA GLU A 219 27.06 -7.45 -1.58
C GLU A 219 26.45 -8.38 -2.65
N ASN A 220 25.13 -8.65 -2.58
CA ASN A 220 24.49 -9.55 -3.51
C ASN A 220 24.38 -8.95 -4.92
N SER A 221 24.62 -9.78 -5.94
CA SER A 221 24.39 -9.39 -7.34
C SER A 221 22.89 -9.45 -7.66
N TYR A 222 22.25 -8.28 -7.76
CA TYR A 222 20.85 -8.15 -8.21
C TYR A 222 20.73 -7.09 -9.30
N LEU A 223 19.62 -7.15 -10.03
CA LEU A 223 19.23 -6.04 -10.89
C LEU A 223 18.69 -4.90 -10.05
N VAL A 224 18.96 -3.69 -10.48
CA VAL A 224 18.47 -2.46 -9.88
C VAL A 224 17.77 -1.61 -10.93
N VAL A 225 16.85 -0.79 -10.45
CA VAL A 225 16.23 0.27 -11.23
C VAL A 225 16.45 1.60 -10.54
N GLU A 226 16.74 2.62 -11.32
CA GLU A 226 16.81 4.00 -10.85
C GLU A 226 15.39 4.57 -10.77
N LEU A 227 15.02 5.11 -9.62
CA LEU A 227 13.74 5.75 -9.37
C LEU A 227 13.95 7.22 -9.01
N GLU A 228 13.14 8.09 -9.60
CA GLU A 228 12.97 9.46 -9.15
C GLU A 228 11.89 9.51 -8.08
N VAL A 229 12.24 10.00 -6.90
CA VAL A 229 11.31 10.21 -5.79
C VAL A 229 10.52 11.48 -6.06
N LEU A 230 9.19 11.33 -6.16
CA LEU A 230 8.26 12.43 -6.49
C LEU A 230 7.59 13.02 -5.26
N ASP A 231 7.23 12.15 -4.31
CA ASP A 231 6.53 12.51 -3.08
C ASP A 231 6.88 11.49 -2.01
N VAL A 232 7.09 11.93 -0.78
CA VAL A 232 7.34 11.04 0.36
C VAL A 232 6.46 11.52 1.51
N ARG A 233 5.99 10.62 2.35
CA ARG A 233 5.14 10.90 3.50
C ARG A 233 5.69 10.18 4.72
N PRO A 234 6.27 10.92 5.68
CA PRO A 234 6.87 10.31 6.87
C PRO A 234 5.78 10.05 7.90
N GLU A 235 6.14 9.36 8.99
CA GLU A 235 5.40 9.36 10.26
C GLU A 235 3.89 9.15 10.14
N ASP A 236 3.07 10.20 10.07
CA ASP A 236 1.60 10.12 10.09
C ASP A 236 0.93 10.31 8.71
N GLY A 237 1.68 10.70 7.68
CA GLY A 237 1.15 10.99 6.34
C GLY A 237 1.11 9.79 5.39
N PHE A 238 1.78 8.69 5.74
CA PHE A 238 1.86 7.51 4.90
C PHE A 238 0.51 6.79 4.85
N ILE A 239 0.21 6.12 3.73
CA ILE A 239 -1.01 5.32 3.66
C ILE A 239 -0.76 4.03 4.45
N SER A 240 -1.29 3.99 5.67
CA SER A 240 -1.11 2.85 6.56
C SER A 240 -1.70 1.56 5.98
N ARG A 241 -1.10 0.43 6.35
CA ARG A 241 -1.64 -0.90 6.09
C ARG A 241 -3.09 -1.03 6.58
N ILE A 242 -3.43 -0.44 7.72
CA ILE A 242 -4.77 -0.48 8.30
C ILE A 242 -5.76 0.26 7.40
N THR A 243 -5.37 1.42 6.86
CA THR A 243 -6.18 2.20 5.92
C THR A 243 -6.46 1.38 4.65
N LEU A 244 -5.45 0.72 4.09
CA LEU A 244 -5.61 -0.11 2.88
C LEU A 244 -6.52 -1.32 3.13
N LEU A 245 -6.40 -1.98 4.29
CA LEU A 245 -7.25 -3.11 4.67
C LEU A 245 -8.73 -2.73 4.81
N LYS A 246 -9.04 -1.46 5.12
CA LYS A 246 -10.41 -0.93 5.21
C LYS A 246 -10.96 -0.42 3.87
N HIS A 247 -10.10 -0.22 2.87
CA HIS A 247 -10.51 0.35 1.59
C HIS A 247 -11.19 -0.71 0.70
N PRO A 248 -12.35 -0.43 0.07
CA PRO A 248 -13.13 -1.44 -0.65
C PRO A 248 -12.39 -2.08 -1.83
N VAL A 249 -11.51 -1.32 -2.50
CA VAL A 249 -10.71 -1.81 -3.65
C VAL A 249 -9.29 -2.23 -3.26
N LEU A 250 -8.70 -1.61 -2.24
CA LEU A 250 -7.26 -1.76 -1.95
C LEU A 250 -6.98 -2.80 -0.88
N ASN A 251 -8.01 -3.31 -0.18
CA ASN A 251 -7.86 -4.41 0.77
C ASN A 251 -7.38 -5.72 0.09
N GLU A 252 -7.47 -5.78 -1.24
CA GLU A 252 -7.05 -6.92 -2.07
C GLU A 252 -5.65 -6.77 -2.66
N LEU A 253 -4.93 -5.69 -2.35
CA LEU A 253 -3.57 -5.48 -2.85
C LEU A 253 -2.68 -6.70 -2.51
N LEU A 254 -1.95 -7.19 -3.52
CA LEU A 254 -1.09 -8.38 -3.38
C LEU A 254 -0.08 -8.23 -2.24
N ILE A 255 0.46 -7.02 -1.99
CA ILE A 255 1.40 -6.78 -0.90
C ILE A 255 0.81 -7.03 0.50
N LEU A 256 -0.51 -6.94 0.65
CA LEU A 256 -1.18 -7.24 1.92
C LEU A 256 -1.22 -8.76 2.18
N ARG A 257 -1.29 -9.57 1.11
CA ARG A 257 -1.45 -11.03 1.13
C ARG A 257 -0.11 -11.76 1.00
N LEU A 258 0.73 -11.36 0.05
CA LEU A 258 2.00 -11.99 -0.35
C LEU A 258 3.26 -11.30 0.19
N ARG A 259 3.36 -11.12 1.51
CA ARG A 259 4.36 -10.25 2.17
C ARG A 259 5.85 -10.56 1.91
N GLN A 260 6.16 -11.69 1.27
CA GLN A 260 7.53 -12.15 1.01
C GLN A 260 8.10 -11.67 -0.33
N GLN A 261 7.29 -11.08 -1.22
CA GLN A 261 7.77 -10.53 -2.49
C GLN A 261 8.21 -9.07 -2.33
N THR A 262 9.01 -8.56 -3.27
CA THR A 262 9.55 -7.18 -3.19
C THR A 262 8.95 -6.23 -4.20
N ASN A 263 8.33 -6.71 -5.28
CA ASN A 263 7.84 -5.91 -6.38
C ASN A 263 6.47 -6.45 -6.83
N TYR A 264 5.45 -5.59 -6.90
CA TYR A 264 4.06 -5.95 -7.21
C TYR A 264 3.53 -5.05 -8.32
N LEU A 265 3.06 -5.63 -9.42
CA LEU A 265 2.35 -4.89 -10.47
C LEU A 265 0.88 -4.69 -10.06
N LEU A 266 0.36 -3.47 -10.20
CA LEU A 266 -1.02 -3.17 -9.85
C LEU A 266 -1.94 -3.29 -11.07
N PRO A 267 -3.12 -3.92 -10.93
CA PRO A 267 -4.23 -3.75 -11.86
C PRO A 267 -4.66 -2.27 -11.93
N VAL A 268 -5.13 -1.83 -13.09
CA VAL A 268 -5.53 -0.44 -13.34
C VAL A 268 -6.52 0.08 -12.30
N GLU A 269 -7.51 -0.72 -11.91
CA GLU A 269 -8.50 -0.34 -10.88
C GLU A 269 -7.84 -0.05 -9.52
N GLN A 270 -6.90 -0.89 -9.10
CA GLN A 270 -6.15 -0.69 -7.85
C GLN A 270 -5.18 0.47 -7.96
N ALA A 271 -4.55 0.67 -9.13
CA ALA A 271 -3.69 1.82 -9.40
C ALA A 271 -4.47 3.14 -9.31
N MET A 272 -5.63 3.23 -9.95
CA MET A 272 -6.51 4.41 -9.88
C MET A 272 -7.02 4.67 -8.47
N ALA A 273 -7.44 3.62 -7.75
CA ALA A 273 -7.89 3.73 -6.37
C ALA A 273 -6.75 4.19 -5.44
N LEU A 274 -5.54 3.66 -5.63
CA LEU A 274 -4.38 4.04 -4.85
C LEU A 274 -3.93 5.46 -5.16
N GLN A 275 -3.94 5.88 -6.43
CA GLN A 275 -3.69 7.25 -6.85
C GLN A 275 -4.68 8.21 -6.20
N LYS A 276 -5.97 7.89 -6.30
CA LYS A 276 -7.02 8.70 -5.66
C LYS A 276 -6.84 8.78 -4.15
N LEU A 277 -6.52 7.67 -3.50
CA LEU A 277 -6.28 7.65 -2.06
C LEU A 277 -5.04 8.47 -1.69
N TRP A 278 -3.96 8.35 -2.47
CA TRP A 278 -2.75 9.15 -2.33
C TRP A 278 -3.09 10.64 -2.45
N ASP A 279 -3.78 11.07 -3.51
CA ASP A 279 -4.13 12.47 -3.71
C ASP A 279 -5.09 12.98 -2.62
N SER A 280 -6.06 12.17 -2.19
CA SER A 280 -7.00 12.53 -1.12
C SER A 280 -6.32 12.63 0.25
N SER A 281 -5.27 11.85 0.50
CA SER A 281 -4.48 11.94 1.74
C SER A 281 -3.44 13.05 1.71
N LYS A 282 -3.19 13.66 0.54
CA LYS A 282 -2.60 15.01 0.44
C LYS A 282 -3.59 16.07 0.95
N GLY A 283 -4.87 15.87 0.67
CA GLY A 283 -5.99 16.72 1.09
C GLY A 283 -6.47 16.52 2.53
N SER A 284 -6.14 15.41 3.22
CA SER A 284 -6.59 15.21 4.62
C SER A 284 -5.84 16.04 5.67
N LEU A 285 -4.93 16.92 5.25
CA LEU A 285 -4.42 18.04 6.05
C LEU A 285 -4.94 19.42 5.56
N GLN A 286 -5.87 19.48 4.59
CA GLN A 286 -6.48 20.73 4.07
C GLN A 286 -8.01 20.68 3.78
N ASP A 287 -8.68 19.53 3.78
CA ASP A 287 -10.05 19.36 3.26
C ASP A 287 -11.18 19.45 4.31
N VAL A 288 -11.13 20.44 5.20
CA VAL A 288 -12.35 20.92 5.90
C VAL A 288 -12.78 22.30 5.40
N ALA A 289 -12.00 22.97 4.55
CA ALA A 289 -12.32 24.32 4.07
C ALA A 289 -12.99 24.40 2.69
N THR A 290 -12.95 23.35 1.86
CA THR A 290 -13.28 23.49 0.42
C THR A 290 -14.52 22.70 -0.03
N LEU A 291 -15.54 22.57 0.84
CA LEU A 291 -16.87 22.11 0.40
C LEU A 291 -17.83 23.25 0.01
N ASN A 292 -17.38 24.52 0.03
CA ASN A 292 -18.22 25.68 -0.28
C ASN A 292 -17.80 26.46 -1.55
N ALA A 293 -17.16 25.82 -2.54
CA ALA A 293 -16.92 26.48 -3.83
C ALA A 293 -16.96 25.50 -5.01
N ILE A 294 -18.16 25.09 -5.43
CA ILE A 294 -18.35 24.58 -6.78
C ILE A 294 -18.41 25.79 -7.73
N GLY A 295 -17.45 25.88 -8.64
CA GLY A 295 -17.54 26.84 -9.74
C GLY A 295 -16.28 26.88 -10.62
N LYS A 296 -16.17 25.91 -11.54
CA LYS A 296 -15.38 25.92 -12.80
C LYS A 296 -13.95 26.53 -12.74
N LEU A 297 -12.92 25.73 -13.02
CA LEU A 297 -11.97 25.90 -14.15
C LEU A 297 -10.84 24.86 -14.10
N SER A 298 -10.17 24.73 -15.24
CA SER A 298 -9.40 23.62 -15.79
C SER A 298 -7.94 23.46 -15.30
N ASN A 299 -7.37 22.27 -15.60
CA ASN A 299 -5.95 21.90 -15.62
C ASN A 299 -4.96 23.06 -15.93
N ASN A 300 -4.03 23.34 -15.01
CA ASN A 300 -2.57 23.17 -15.15
C ASN A 300 -1.84 23.96 -14.04
N ASP A 301 -0.67 23.43 -13.67
CA ASP A 301 0.45 24.08 -12.97
C ASP A 301 0.37 24.27 -11.44
N ILE A 302 0.88 23.27 -10.71
CA ILE A 302 1.53 23.47 -9.41
C ILE A 302 3.01 23.72 -9.70
N THR A 303 3.52 24.89 -9.31
CA THR A 303 4.86 25.36 -9.67
C THR A 303 5.93 24.78 -8.75
N ASP A 304 7.18 24.64 -9.23
CA ASP A 304 8.29 24.04 -8.48
C ASP A 304 8.62 24.76 -7.16
N THR A 305 8.20 26.02 -7.01
CA THR A 305 8.33 26.80 -5.78
C THR A 305 7.44 26.28 -4.65
N GLU A 306 6.28 25.70 -4.97
CA GLU A 306 5.38 25.09 -3.98
C GLU A 306 5.92 23.74 -3.48
N LYS A 307 6.63 22.99 -4.35
CA LYS A 307 7.33 21.74 -3.98
C LYS A 307 8.49 21.99 -3.01
N GLU A 308 9.26 23.07 -3.19
CA GLU A 308 10.33 23.45 -2.25
C GLU A 308 9.80 23.86 -0.87
N GLN A 309 8.62 24.51 -0.81
CA GLN A 309 7.98 24.88 0.46
C GLN A 309 7.52 23.65 1.25
N ILE A 310 7.02 22.60 0.59
CA ILE A 310 6.61 21.33 1.21
C ILE A 310 7.81 20.56 1.79
N ILE A 311 8.97 20.59 1.11
CA ILE A 311 10.19 19.93 1.59
C ILE A 311 10.76 20.67 2.81
N LYS A 312 10.81 22.01 2.79
CA LYS A 312 11.26 22.82 3.93
C LYS A 312 10.33 22.71 5.14
N SER A 313 9.03 22.52 4.92
CA SER A 313 8.04 22.23 5.98
C SER A 313 8.42 21.02 6.83
N ARG A 314 8.90 19.96 6.17
CA ARG A 314 9.04 18.63 6.76
C ARG A 314 10.34 18.44 7.54
N ILE A 315 11.45 18.97 7.01
CA ILE A 315 12.72 19.06 7.76
C ILE A 315 12.51 19.90 9.02
N GLY A 316 11.70 20.96 8.90
CA GLY A 316 11.28 21.79 10.03
C GLY A 316 10.51 21.03 11.10
N GLN A 317 9.55 20.18 10.73
CA GLN A 317 8.74 19.43 11.69
C GLN A 317 9.53 18.39 12.49
N SER A 318 10.44 17.64 11.84
CA SER A 318 11.28 16.66 12.55
C SER A 318 12.30 17.34 13.47
N ALA A 319 12.91 18.45 13.03
CA ALA A 319 13.81 19.24 13.88
C ALA A 319 13.06 19.87 15.06
N PHE A 320 11.89 20.44 14.81
CA PHE A 320 11.00 21.06 15.80
C PHE A 320 10.54 20.06 16.87
N LYS A 321 10.14 18.84 16.47
CA LYS A 321 9.78 17.77 17.41
C LYS A 321 10.96 17.37 18.28
N ASN A 322 12.14 17.23 17.70
CA ASN A 322 13.36 16.88 18.46
C ASN A 322 13.75 17.97 19.47
N GLU A 323 13.61 19.25 19.10
CA GLU A 323 13.87 20.36 20.02
C GLU A 323 12.86 20.42 21.17
N LEU A 324 11.58 20.16 20.91
CA LEU A 324 10.57 20.07 21.96
C LEU A 324 10.82 18.88 22.91
N LEU A 325 11.19 17.72 22.35
CA LEU A 325 11.53 16.52 23.12
C LEU A 325 12.74 16.74 24.04
N ALA A 326 13.72 17.53 23.58
CA ALA A 326 14.88 17.92 24.39
C ALA A 326 14.51 18.82 25.59
N ASN A 327 13.34 19.45 25.58
CA ASN A 327 12.88 20.32 26.66
C ASN A 327 12.09 19.55 27.74
N GLU A 328 10.88 19.08 27.43
CA GLU A 328 9.95 18.54 28.44
C GLU A 328 9.67 17.03 28.32
N GLY A 329 10.07 16.36 27.22
CA GLY A 329 10.09 14.89 27.08
C GLY A 329 8.79 14.11 27.40
N LYS A 330 7.67 14.81 27.61
CA LYS A 330 6.39 14.25 28.06
C LYS A 330 5.24 15.13 27.60
N CYS A 331 4.03 14.57 27.61
CA CYS A 331 2.80 15.31 27.38
C CYS A 331 2.64 16.37 28.47
N THR A 332 2.49 17.63 28.09
CA THR A 332 2.38 18.75 29.03
C THR A 332 1.14 18.68 29.93
N LEU A 333 0.12 17.91 29.55
CA LEU A 333 -1.14 17.77 30.32
C LEU A 333 -1.21 16.53 31.21
N CYS A 334 -0.89 15.33 30.68
CA CYS A 334 -1.00 14.07 31.44
C CYS A 334 0.34 13.45 31.84
N GLY A 335 1.47 13.98 31.38
CA GLY A 335 2.79 13.45 31.71
C GLY A 335 3.17 12.12 31.05
N VAL A 336 2.40 11.64 30.05
CA VAL A 336 2.83 10.50 29.22
C VAL A 336 4.19 10.83 28.60
N SER A 337 5.22 10.03 28.87
CA SER A 337 6.61 10.29 28.45
C SER A 337 7.14 9.31 27.41
N ASP A 338 6.32 8.37 26.96
CA ASP A 338 6.69 7.49 25.86
C ASP A 338 6.62 8.27 24.55
N GLU A 339 7.79 8.57 23.99
CA GLU A 339 7.96 9.38 22.78
C GLU A 339 7.11 8.92 21.59
N ARG A 340 6.78 7.62 21.52
CA ARG A 340 5.93 7.06 20.46
C ARG A 340 4.50 7.60 20.49
N PHE A 341 4.07 8.13 21.62
CA PHE A 341 2.77 8.74 21.81
C PHE A 341 2.89 10.25 22.02
N LEU A 342 4.00 10.87 21.64
CA LEU A 342 4.18 12.31 21.70
C LEU A 342 4.09 12.95 20.33
N ILE A 343 3.19 13.92 20.23
CA ILE A 343 2.95 14.75 19.05
C ILE A 343 3.48 16.15 19.36
N ALA A 344 4.29 16.69 18.45
CA ALA A 344 4.72 18.08 18.47
C ALA A 344 3.63 18.95 17.83
N SER A 345 2.67 19.39 18.65
CA SER A 345 1.51 20.16 18.22
C SER A 345 1.88 21.64 18.10
N HIS A 346 1.60 22.27 16.95
CA HIS A 346 1.80 23.71 16.79
C HIS A 346 0.68 24.50 17.48
N ILE A 347 1.02 25.52 18.26
CA ILE A 347 0.05 26.41 18.90
C ILE A 347 -0.66 27.26 17.85
N LYS A 348 0.10 27.95 17.00
CA LYS A 348 -0.35 28.58 15.78
C LYS A 348 -0.08 27.62 14.63
N PRO A 349 -1.11 27.09 13.93
CA PRO A 349 -0.91 26.05 12.93
C PRO A 349 0.08 26.44 11.86
N TRP A 350 0.75 25.43 11.32
CA TRP A 350 1.79 25.59 10.31
C TRP A 350 1.34 26.39 9.07
N SER A 351 0.08 26.23 8.66
CA SER A 351 -0.53 26.94 7.52
C SER A 351 -0.70 28.44 7.76
N GLN A 352 -0.83 28.86 9.02
CA GLN A 352 -1.00 30.26 9.43
C GLN A 352 0.32 30.88 9.94
N SER A 353 1.37 30.07 10.07
CA SER A 353 2.68 30.47 10.56
C SER A 353 3.64 30.86 9.43
N ASN A 354 4.44 31.90 9.67
CA ASN A 354 5.56 32.27 8.80
C ASN A 354 6.77 31.32 9.02
N ASN A 355 7.80 31.44 8.19
CA ASN A 355 8.95 30.51 8.25
C ASN A 355 9.72 30.53 9.59
N GLN A 356 9.75 31.65 10.31
CA GLN A 356 10.37 31.72 11.64
C GLN A 356 9.46 31.05 12.68
N GLU A 357 8.16 31.35 12.67
CA GLU A 357 7.16 30.79 13.59
C GLU A 357 7.02 29.26 13.45
N ARG A 358 7.25 28.71 12.24
CA ARG A 358 7.19 27.27 11.98
C ARG A 358 8.28 26.45 12.66
N LEU A 359 9.42 27.08 12.94
CA LEU A 359 10.60 26.46 13.55
C LEU A 359 10.81 26.93 15.00
N ASP A 360 9.99 27.85 15.49
CA ASP A 360 10.09 28.37 16.84
C ASP A 360 9.50 27.38 17.83
N VAL A 361 10.33 26.82 18.72
CA VAL A 361 9.91 25.91 19.81
C VAL A 361 8.82 26.51 20.71
N ASN A 362 8.76 27.83 20.82
CA ASN A 362 7.71 28.52 21.57
C ASN A 362 6.35 28.47 20.88
N ASN A 363 6.29 28.04 19.62
CA ASN A 363 5.05 27.77 18.90
C ASN A 363 4.63 26.29 19.02
N GLY A 364 5.15 25.56 20.01
CA GLY A 364 4.96 24.12 20.14
C GLY A 364 4.56 23.65 21.52
N LEU A 365 3.78 22.58 21.56
CA LEU A 365 3.47 21.78 22.75
C LEU A 365 3.72 20.30 22.45
N LEU A 366 4.25 19.57 23.42
CA LEU A 366 4.25 18.11 23.39
C LEU A 366 2.97 17.58 24.01
N LEU A 367 2.18 16.89 23.20
CA LEU A 367 0.87 16.37 23.60
C LEU A 367 0.75 14.89 23.26
N CYS A 368 -0.06 14.16 24.04
CA CYS A 368 -0.49 12.82 23.65
C CYS A 368 -1.58 12.90 22.57
N PRO A 369 -1.90 11.81 21.85
CA PRO A 369 -2.82 11.86 20.71
C PRO A 369 -4.22 12.36 21.06
N ASN A 370 -4.70 12.06 22.27
CA ASN A 370 -6.00 12.53 22.73
C ASN A 370 -6.01 14.04 22.98
N HIS A 371 -4.93 14.57 23.56
CA HIS A 371 -4.83 15.99 23.91
C HIS A 371 -4.52 16.85 22.70
N ASP A 372 -3.65 16.38 21.81
CA ASP A 372 -3.40 17.01 20.51
C ASP A 372 -4.70 17.16 19.71
N ALA A 373 -5.47 16.07 19.58
CA ALA A 373 -6.72 16.11 18.84
C ALA A 373 -7.77 17.06 19.45
N LEU A 374 -7.74 17.27 20.77
CA LEU A 374 -8.62 18.23 21.44
C LEU A 374 -8.15 19.67 21.24
N PHE A 375 -6.83 19.89 21.29
CA PHE A 375 -6.21 21.20 21.14
C PHE A 375 -6.34 21.69 19.69
N ASP A 376 -5.91 20.90 18.71
CA ASP A 376 -5.94 21.24 17.27
C ASP A 376 -7.35 21.51 16.76
N LYS A 377 -8.35 20.79 17.27
CA LYS A 377 -9.77 21.00 16.91
C LYS A 377 -10.44 22.15 17.66
N GLY A 378 -9.75 22.76 18.62
CA GLY A 378 -10.21 23.89 19.42
C GLY A 378 -11.14 23.52 20.59
N TYR A 379 -11.19 22.25 20.99
CA TYR A 379 -11.99 21.84 22.16
C TYR A 379 -11.31 22.18 23.49
N ILE A 380 -10.00 22.36 23.48
CA ILE A 380 -9.24 22.92 24.60
C ILE A 380 -8.30 24.03 24.14
N SER A 381 -7.97 24.94 25.04
CA SER A 381 -6.90 25.92 24.90
C SER A 381 -6.36 26.27 26.30
N PHE A 382 -5.56 27.32 26.43
CA PHE A 382 -5.00 27.76 27.71
C PHE A 382 -5.11 29.27 27.83
N ASP A 383 -5.35 29.80 29.03
CA ASP A 383 -5.38 31.24 29.28
C ASP A 383 -3.97 31.85 29.41
N GLY A 384 -3.88 33.10 29.87
CA GLY A 384 -2.61 33.80 30.03
C GLY A 384 -1.72 33.24 31.14
N ASP A 385 -2.30 32.52 32.10
CA ASP A 385 -1.63 31.92 33.26
C ASP A 385 -1.41 30.41 33.08
N GLY A 386 -1.68 29.90 31.88
CA GLY A 386 -1.50 28.49 31.53
C GLY A 386 -2.61 27.57 32.01
N ILE A 387 -3.70 28.10 32.58
CA ILE A 387 -4.84 27.30 33.02
C ILE A 387 -5.64 26.82 31.80
N ILE A 388 -6.03 25.55 31.80
CA ILE A 388 -6.77 24.97 30.68
C ILE A 388 -8.17 25.59 30.55
N LEU A 389 -8.50 25.95 29.32
CA LEU A 389 -9.83 26.36 28.89
C LEU A 389 -10.47 25.19 28.15
N VAL A 390 -11.58 24.66 28.66
CA VAL A 390 -12.27 23.51 28.07
C VAL A 390 -13.60 23.95 27.48
N SER A 391 -13.85 23.57 26.22
CA SER A 391 -15.09 23.88 25.52
C SER A 391 -16.33 23.36 26.27
N GLU A 392 -17.40 24.15 26.27
CA GLU A 392 -18.70 23.75 26.81
C GLU A 392 -19.38 22.67 25.95
N SER A 393 -18.94 22.49 24.70
CA SER A 393 -19.47 21.47 23.78
C SER A 393 -19.13 20.03 24.19
N LEU A 394 -18.16 19.85 25.10
CA LEU A 394 -17.76 18.53 25.59
C LEU A 394 -18.58 18.12 26.82
N ASP A 395 -19.24 16.96 26.74
CA ASP A 395 -19.93 16.38 27.88
C ASP A 395 -18.96 15.90 28.98
N VAL A 396 -19.50 15.69 30.18
CA VAL A 396 -18.72 15.29 31.36
C VAL A 396 -18.04 13.94 31.16
N ALA A 397 -18.71 12.99 30.49
CA ALA A 397 -18.15 11.66 30.24
C ALA A 397 -16.92 11.73 29.33
N THR A 398 -16.98 12.54 28.28
CA THR A 398 -15.91 12.75 27.32
C THR A 398 -14.70 13.39 28.00
N LYS A 399 -14.91 14.38 28.87
CA LYS A 399 -13.84 15.00 29.67
C LYS A 399 -13.12 13.97 30.53
N VAL A 400 -13.86 13.06 31.17
CA VAL A 400 -13.28 11.97 31.99
C VAL A 400 -12.49 10.98 31.12
N PHE A 401 -13.06 10.47 30.03
CA PHE A 401 -12.42 9.46 29.18
C PHE A 401 -11.17 10.00 28.46
N LEU A 402 -11.15 11.29 28.13
CA LEU A 402 -9.98 11.94 27.52
C LEU A 402 -9.01 12.51 28.54
N ASN A 403 -9.25 12.25 29.83
CA ASN A 403 -8.43 12.71 30.95
C ASN A 403 -8.16 14.21 30.88
N ILE A 404 -9.24 15.01 30.87
CA ILE A 404 -9.20 16.48 30.92
C ILE A 404 -10.04 16.96 32.08
N ASN A 405 -9.47 17.85 32.88
CA ASN A 405 -10.17 18.52 33.97
C ASN A 405 -9.81 20.01 33.99
N GLY A 406 -10.69 20.87 34.52
CA GLY A 406 -10.48 22.31 34.56
C GLY A 406 -9.38 22.79 35.51
N THR A 407 -8.67 21.88 36.17
CA THR A 407 -7.54 22.21 37.06
C THR A 407 -6.18 21.96 36.41
N MET A 408 -6.14 21.46 35.16
CA MET A 408 -4.88 21.30 34.45
C MET A 408 -4.26 22.65 34.12
N ASN A 409 -2.95 22.74 34.25
CA ASN A 409 -2.15 23.92 33.98
C ASN A 409 -0.88 23.48 33.23
N ILE A 410 -0.41 24.34 32.32
CA ILE A 410 0.89 24.20 31.66
C ILE A 410 1.76 25.43 31.93
N ASP A 411 3.07 25.24 32.01
CA ASP A 411 4.01 26.36 32.09
C ASP A 411 4.08 27.06 30.72
N ILE A 412 3.70 28.33 30.67
CA ILE A 412 3.72 29.17 29.47
C ILE A 412 4.69 30.33 29.69
N ASN A 413 5.66 30.49 28.78
CA ASN A 413 6.53 31.67 28.77
C ASN A 413 5.92 32.83 27.94
N GLU A 414 6.48 34.04 28.07
CA GLU A 414 5.97 35.24 27.37
C GLU A 414 5.88 35.08 25.84
N ARG A 415 6.77 34.30 25.22
CA ARG A 415 6.74 34.05 23.76
C ARG A 415 5.65 33.05 23.38
N GLN A 416 5.51 31.97 24.14
CA GLN A 416 4.42 31.00 23.97
C GLN A 416 3.05 31.65 24.15
N GLN A 417 2.94 32.63 25.06
CA GLN A 417 1.70 33.35 25.32
C GLN A 417 1.17 34.06 24.07
N HIS A 418 2.05 34.61 23.23
CA HIS A 418 1.65 35.27 21.98
C HIS A 418 0.97 34.30 21.00
N TYR A 419 1.52 33.10 20.84
CA TYR A 419 0.89 32.07 20.01
C TYR A 419 -0.40 31.55 20.65
N MET A 420 -0.43 31.41 21.97
CA MET A 420 -1.61 30.91 22.68
C MET A 420 -2.78 31.90 22.59
N GLU A 421 -2.50 33.20 22.63
CA GLU A 421 -3.50 34.24 22.37
C GLU A 421 -4.08 34.11 20.96
N TRP A 422 -3.22 33.90 19.96
CA TRP A 422 -3.67 33.64 18.60
C TRP A 422 -4.57 32.39 18.53
N HIS A 423 -4.18 31.30 19.19
CA HIS A 423 -4.97 30.07 19.22
C HIS A 423 -6.36 30.28 19.86
N ARG A 424 -6.42 31.01 20.98
CA ARG A 424 -7.68 31.35 21.66
C ARG A 424 -8.64 32.13 20.76
N VAL A 425 -8.11 33.04 19.93
CA VAL A 425 -8.93 33.89 19.05
C VAL A 425 -9.38 33.15 17.79
N ASN A 426 -8.54 32.28 17.22
CA ASN A 426 -8.75 31.74 15.87
C ASN A 426 -9.20 30.27 15.82
N ILE A 427 -8.92 29.47 16.86
CA ILE A 427 -9.16 28.02 16.85
C ILE A 427 -10.10 27.59 17.97
N TYR A 428 -9.89 28.12 19.18
CA TYR A 428 -10.64 27.71 20.36
C TYR A 428 -12.15 27.95 20.19
N LYS A 429 -12.95 26.94 20.52
CA LYS A 429 -14.42 26.93 20.42
C LYS A 429 -15.00 26.90 21.82
N PRO A 430 -15.39 28.05 22.40
CA PRO A 430 -15.91 28.09 23.75
C PRO A 430 -17.26 27.38 23.91
N ARG A 431 -18.08 27.28 22.84
CA ARG A 431 -19.44 26.71 22.85
C ARG A 431 -19.66 25.69 21.75
#